data_AF-A0A7W8VJZ7-F1
#
_entry.id   AF-A0A7W8VJZ7-F1
#
_cell.length_a   1.000
_cell.length_b   1.000
_cell.length_c   1.000
_cell.angle_alpha   90.00
_cell.angle_beta   90.00
_cell.angle_gamma   90.00
#
_symmetry.space_group_name_H-M   'P 1'
#
loop_
_entity.id
_entity.type
_entity.pdbx_description
1 polymer ?
#
loop_
_entity_poly.entity_id
_entity_poly.type
_entity_poly.pdbx_seq_one_letter_code
_entity_poly.pdbx_strand_id
1 'polypeptide(L)'
;MKPVINFAIILAAVTLFAACGNTQKPAEADPHAGHNHAQGEGHTAPTEQATAGVSIKDDKLNAVYQHYIHLSTALVNEDVAEAKVAASAIELGAKELTGGTALVT
;
A
#
# COMPACT_ATOMS: atom_id res chain seq x y z
N MET A 1 -8.35 -5.20 -40.23
CA MET A 1 -7.40 -4.75 -39.17
C MET A 1 -8.12 -4.47 -37.85
N LYS A 2 -9.19 -3.67 -37.83
CA LYS A 2 -9.97 -3.34 -36.62
C LYS A 2 -10.57 -4.53 -35.84
N PRO A 3 -11.14 -5.59 -36.46
CA PRO A 3 -11.71 -6.70 -35.67
C PRO A 3 -10.63 -7.59 -35.03
N VAL A 4 -9.44 -7.66 -35.64
CA VAL A 4 -8.31 -8.46 -35.13
C VAL A 4 -7.69 -7.79 -33.89
N ILE A 5 -7.60 -6.45 -33.91
CA ILE A 5 -7.10 -5.66 -32.78
C ILE A 5 -8.07 -5.74 -31.59
N ASN A 6 -9.38 -5.66 -31.84
CA ASN A 6 -10.38 -5.78 -30.78
C ASN A 6 -10.38 -7.17 -30.12
N PHE A 7 -10.15 -8.23 -30.90
CA PHE A 7 -10.09 -9.60 -30.38
C PHE A 7 -8.84 -9.82 -29.50
N ALA A 8 -7.72 -9.21 -29.84
CA ALA A 8 -6.49 -9.29 -29.05
C ALA A 8 -6.61 -8.62 -27.67
N ILE A 9 -7.35 -7.51 -27.57
CA ILE A 9 -7.56 -6.78 -26.30
C ILE A 9 -8.40 -7.62 -25.32
N ILE A 10 -9.45 -8.29 -25.81
CA ILE A 10 -10.32 -9.12 -24.96
C ILE A 10 -9.54 -10.33 -24.40
N LEU A 11 -8.69 -10.94 -25.22
CA LEU A 11 -7.89 -12.10 -24.80
C LEU A 11 -6.87 -11.74 -23.70
N ALA A 12 -6.30 -10.53 -23.76
CA ALA A 12 -5.35 -10.04 -22.75
C ALA A 12 -6.02 -9.70 -21.41
N ALA A 13 -7.29 -9.30 -21.41
CA ALA A 13 -8.02 -9.00 -20.18
C ALA A 13 -8.36 -10.27 -19.37
N VAL A 14 -8.71 -11.37 -20.03
CA VAL A 14 -9.08 -12.64 -19.37
C VAL A 14 -7.88 -13.29 -18.66
N THR A 15 -6.66 -13.15 -19.20
CA THR A 15 -5.45 -13.68 -18.56
C THR A 15 -5.00 -12.86 -17.36
N LEU A 16 -5.22 -11.54 -17.35
CA LEU A 16 -4.94 -10.69 -16.18
C LEU A 16 -5.86 -11.01 -15.00
N PHE A 17 -7.13 -11.34 -15.24
CA PHE A 17 -8.06 -11.73 -14.17
C PHE A 17 -7.81 -13.14 -13.61
N ALA A 18 -7.23 -14.06 -14.40
CA ALA A 18 -6.85 -15.39 -13.92
C ALA A 18 -5.63 -15.37 -12.97
N ALA A 19 -4.82 -14.30 -12.97
CA ALA A 19 -3.72 -14.11 -12.03
C ALA A 19 -4.20 -13.68 -10.63
N CYS A 20 -5.42 -13.14 -10.52
CA CYS A 20 -6.15 -13.05 -9.25
C CYS A 20 -6.78 -14.42 -8.95
N GLY A 21 -5.94 -15.41 -8.67
CA GLY A 21 -6.36 -16.79 -8.45
C GLY A 21 -7.23 -16.95 -7.20
N ASN A 22 -8.51 -17.29 -7.37
CA ASN A 22 -9.29 -17.97 -6.34
C ASN A 22 -9.03 -19.48 -6.42
N THR A 23 -7.85 -19.92 -5.97
CA THR A 23 -7.59 -21.35 -5.73
C THR A 23 -8.21 -21.72 -4.40
N GLN A 24 -9.38 -22.35 -4.44
CA GLN A 24 -9.98 -22.99 -3.27
C GLN A 24 -9.24 -24.32 -3.06
N LYS A 25 -8.18 -24.29 -2.24
CA LYS A 25 -7.45 -25.48 -1.80
C LYS A 25 -8.42 -26.37 -0.98
N PRO A 26 -8.55 -27.67 -1.25
CA PRO A 26 -9.30 -28.58 -0.40
C PRO A 26 -8.68 -28.60 1.00
N ALA A 27 -9.53 -28.50 2.03
CA ALA A 27 -9.13 -28.49 3.42
C ALA A 27 -8.48 -29.82 3.81
N GLU A 28 -7.17 -29.79 3.97
CA GLU A 28 -6.43 -30.81 4.71
C GLU A 28 -6.28 -30.30 6.14
N ALA A 29 -6.67 -31.14 7.10
CA ALA A 29 -6.71 -30.80 8.52
C ALA A 29 -5.29 -30.52 9.04
N ASP A 30 -4.96 -29.23 9.14
CA ASP A 30 -3.70 -28.74 9.70
C ASP A 30 -3.91 -28.33 11.17
N PRO A 31 -3.03 -28.75 12.10
CA PRO A 31 -3.14 -28.50 13.54
C PRO A 31 -2.93 -27.03 13.97
N HIS A 32 -2.81 -26.07 13.05
CA HIS A 32 -2.76 -24.64 13.33
C HIS A 32 -4.17 -23.98 13.36
N ALA A 33 -5.11 -24.56 14.10
CA ALA A 33 -6.49 -24.05 14.29
C ALA A 33 -6.57 -22.79 15.19
N GLY A 34 -5.69 -21.82 14.98
CA GLY A 34 -5.57 -20.61 15.80
C GLY A 34 -6.00 -19.30 15.14
N HIS A 35 -6.06 -19.20 13.81
CA HIS A 35 -6.34 -17.93 13.13
C HIS A 35 -7.52 -18.07 12.17
N ASN A 36 -8.71 -18.03 12.77
CA ASN A 36 -9.96 -17.83 12.06
C ASN A 36 -10.06 -16.35 11.64
N HIS A 37 -9.80 -16.06 10.37
CA HIS A 37 -10.21 -14.79 9.78
C HIS A 37 -11.68 -14.89 9.39
N ALA A 38 -12.56 -14.89 10.39
CA ALA A 38 -13.97 -14.70 10.18
C ALA A 38 -14.19 -13.30 9.62
N GLN A 39 -14.91 -13.23 8.50
CA GLN A 39 -15.33 -12.00 7.85
C GLN A 39 -16.35 -11.29 8.77
N GLY A 40 -15.88 -10.42 9.67
CA GLY A 40 -16.79 -9.66 10.54
C GLY A 40 -16.21 -8.97 11.76
N GLU A 41 -14.97 -9.22 12.17
CA GLU A 41 -14.41 -8.65 13.40
C GLU A 41 -13.14 -7.84 13.10
N GLY A 42 -13.29 -6.54 12.81
CA GLY A 42 -12.13 -5.69 12.54
C GLY A 42 -12.41 -4.21 12.26
N HIS A 43 -13.67 -3.81 12.08
CA HIS A 43 -14.03 -2.39 11.93
C HIS A 43 -14.38 -1.73 13.27
N THR A 44 -13.65 -2.05 14.34
CA THR A 44 -13.56 -1.10 15.44
C THR A 44 -12.76 0.08 14.92
N ALA A 45 -13.32 1.29 15.10
CA ALA A 45 -12.74 2.57 14.69
C ALA A 45 -11.21 2.61 14.83
N PRO A 46 -10.47 3.32 13.96
CA PRO A 46 -9.02 3.37 14.01
C PRO A 46 -8.61 3.73 15.44
N THR A 47 -8.11 2.76 16.20
CA THR A 47 -7.39 3.09 17.41
C THR A 47 -6.10 3.66 16.87
N GLU A 48 -5.87 4.96 17.08
CA GLU A 48 -4.56 5.56 16.86
C GLU A 48 -3.58 4.75 17.72
N GLN A 49 -2.94 3.75 17.12
CA GLN A 49 -1.78 3.12 17.71
C GLN A 49 -0.75 4.24 17.77
N ALA A 50 -0.56 4.78 18.98
CA ALA A 50 0.58 5.61 19.30
C ALA A 50 1.83 4.75 19.07
N THR A 51 2.35 4.81 17.85
CA THR A 51 3.60 4.19 17.49
C THR A 51 4.65 4.83 18.38
N ALA A 52 5.35 4.00 19.17
CA ALA A 52 6.55 4.45 19.86
C ALA A 52 7.43 5.11 18.78
N GLY A 53 7.64 6.43 18.91
CA GLY A 53 8.16 7.26 17.83
C GLY A 53 9.48 6.69 17.33
N VAL A 54 9.49 6.15 16.11
CA VAL A 54 10.72 5.73 15.46
C VAL A 54 11.52 7.00 15.19
N SER A 55 12.67 7.13 15.85
CA SER A 55 13.60 8.24 15.66
C SER A 55 14.77 7.74 14.81
N ILE A 56 14.92 8.35 13.63
CA ILE A 56 16.04 8.13 12.74
C ILE A 56 17.16 9.12 13.12
N LYS A 57 18.41 8.65 13.16
CA LYS A 57 19.57 9.46 13.57
C LYS A 57 19.90 10.61 12.62
N ASP A 58 19.55 10.47 11.35
CA ASP A 58 19.73 11.54 10.36
C ASP A 58 18.51 12.46 10.42
N ASP A 59 18.71 13.71 10.83
CA ASP A 59 17.63 14.66 11.08
C ASP A 59 16.77 14.92 9.83
N LYS A 60 17.41 14.99 8.66
CA LYS A 60 16.70 15.24 7.40
C LYS A 60 15.87 14.03 7.00
N LEU A 61 16.44 12.83 7.13
CA LEU A 61 15.73 11.59 6.83
C LEU A 61 14.61 11.36 7.84
N ASN A 62 14.82 11.70 9.11
CA ASN A 62 13.81 11.63 10.14
C ASN A 62 12.63 12.54 9.82
N ALA A 63 12.87 13.76 9.31
CA ALA A 63 11.82 14.67 8.88
C ALA A 63 11.01 14.12 7.69
N VAL A 64 11.68 13.58 6.67
CA VAL A 64 11.00 12.92 5.53
C VAL A 64 10.21 11.70 5.97
N TYR A 65 10.74 10.93 6.92
CA TYR A 65 10.06 9.75 7.46
C TYR A 65 8.73 10.09 8.16
N GLN A 66 8.64 11.23 8.84
CA GLN A 66 7.35 11.65 9.42
C GLN A 66 6.28 11.86 8.32
N HIS A 67 6.65 12.44 7.19
CA HIS A 67 5.72 12.60 6.06
C HIS A 67 5.34 11.26 5.41
N TYR A 68 6.21 10.24 5.43
CA TYR A 68 5.84 8.88 5.04
C TYR A 68 4.75 8.29 5.94
N ILE A 69 4.80 8.55 7.26
CA ILE A 69 3.75 8.13 8.19
C ILE A 69 2.43 8.84 7.88
N HIS A 70 2.47 10.15 7.63
CA HIS A 70 1.29 10.92 7.22
C HIS A 70 0.69 10.39 5.91
N LEU A 71 1.52 10.16 4.90
CA LEU A 71 1.08 9.60 3.62
C LEU A 71 0.43 8.22 3.80
N SER A 72 1.07 7.33 4.56
CA SER A 72 0.56 5.97 4.78
C SER A 72 -0.80 6.00 5.49
N THR A 73 -0.92 6.83 6.52
CA THR A 73 -2.17 7.02 7.26
C THR A 73 -3.26 7.61 6.37
N ALA A 74 -2.94 8.64 5.59
CA ALA A 74 -3.89 9.27 4.68
C ALA A 74 -4.39 8.31 3.60
N LEU A 75 -3.52 7.46 3.05
CA LEU A 75 -3.90 6.45 2.07
C LEU A 75 -4.82 5.38 2.67
N VAL A 76 -4.53 4.91 3.89
CA VAL A 76 -5.40 3.95 4.60
C VAL A 76 -6.78 4.56 4.90
N ASN A 77 -6.82 5.85 5.20
CA ASN A 77 -8.06 6.57 5.52
C ASN A 77 -8.77 7.16 4.29
N GLU A 78 -8.27 6.88 3.07
CA GLU A 78 -8.78 7.45 1.81
C GLU A 78 -8.78 9.01 1.78
N ASP A 79 -7.95 9.66 2.59
CA ASP A 79 -7.80 11.11 2.63
C ASP A 79 -6.86 11.57 1.51
N VAL A 80 -7.44 11.80 0.34
CA VAL A 80 -6.71 12.23 -0.86
C VAL A 80 -6.06 13.61 -0.69
N ALA A 81 -6.62 14.49 0.14
CA ALA A 81 -6.07 15.83 0.34
C ALA A 81 -4.79 15.75 1.16
N GLU A 82 -4.83 15.05 2.29
CA GLU A 82 -3.67 14.83 3.15
C GLU A 82 -2.59 14.01 2.43
N ALA A 83 -2.99 12.97 1.68
CA ALA A 83 -2.06 12.15 0.92
C ALA A 83 -1.28 12.99 -0.11
N LYS A 84 -1.92 13.95 -0.78
CA LYS A 84 -1.25 14.86 -1.71
C LYS A 84 -0.25 15.78 -1.00
N VAL A 85 -0.64 16.36 0.13
CA VAL A 85 0.23 17.25 0.91
C VAL A 85 1.45 16.49 1.41
N ALA A 86 1.25 15.31 2.00
CA ALA A 86 2.33 14.46 2.49
C ALA A 86 3.26 14.01 1.36
N ALA A 87 2.72 13.60 0.20
CA ALA A 87 3.52 13.22 -0.96
C ALA A 87 4.37 14.38 -1.50
N SER A 88 3.81 15.59 -1.62
CA SER A 88 4.57 16.77 -2.01
C SER A 88 5.66 17.12 -0.99
N ALA A 89 5.39 16.98 0.29
CA ALA A 89 6.39 17.19 1.34
C ALA A 89 7.55 16.19 1.26
N ILE A 90 7.26 14.91 0.98
CA ILE A 90 8.29 13.89 0.70
C ILE A 90 9.11 14.27 -0.53
N GLU A 91 8.46 14.72 -1.61
CA GLU A 91 9.15 15.11 -2.84
C GLU A 91 10.14 16.27 -2.62
N LEU A 92 9.72 17.27 -1.85
CA LEU A 92 10.57 18.40 -1.49
C LEU A 92 11.71 17.96 -0.57
N GLY A 93 11.40 17.23 0.51
CA GLY A 93 12.41 16.80 1.48
C GLY A 93 13.42 15.81 0.89
N ALA A 94 13.01 14.96 -0.05
CA ALA A 94 13.90 14.05 -0.76
C ALA A 94 14.98 14.77 -1.58
N LYS A 95 14.74 15.99 -2.06
CA LYS A 95 15.75 16.79 -2.77
C LYS A 95 16.90 17.23 -1.85
N GLU A 96 16.67 17.25 -0.54
CA GLU A 96 17.66 17.66 0.45
C GLU A 96 18.46 16.48 1.05
N LEU A 97 18.09 15.25 0.69
CA LEU A 97 18.73 14.01 1.13
C LEU A 97 19.80 13.54 0.14
N THR A 98 20.91 13.02 0.67
CA THR A 98 21.92 12.35 -0.15
C THR A 98 21.32 11.06 -0.74
N GLY A 99 21.16 11.01 -2.07
CA GLY A 99 20.50 9.90 -2.76
C GLY A 99 18.97 9.95 -2.74
N GLY A 100 18.36 11.02 -2.22
CA GLY A 100 16.91 11.11 -2.07
C GLY A 100 16.13 11.17 -3.38
N THR A 101 16.76 11.51 -4.51
CA THR A 101 16.14 11.43 -5.84
C THR A 101 15.60 10.02 -6.12
N ALA A 102 16.25 8.96 -5.63
CA ALA A 102 15.79 7.58 -5.81
C ALA A 102 14.49 7.26 -5.04
N LEU A 103 14.07 8.11 -4.10
CA LEU A 103 12.85 7.93 -3.31
C LEU A 103 11.59 8.47 -4.01
N VAL A 104 11.78 9.28 -5.06
CA VAL A 104 10.71 10.03 -5.74
C VAL A 104 10.67 9.74 -7.25
N THR A 105 11.45 8.77 -7.72
CA THR A 105 11.48 8.32 -9.12
C THR A 105 10.69 7.03 -9.25
#